data_AF-A0A9E3C9M5-F1
#
_entry.id   AF-A0A9E3C9M5-F1
#
_cell.length_a   1.000
_cell.length_b   1.000
_cell.length_c   1.000
_cell.angle_alpha   90.00
_cell.angle_beta   90.00
_cell.angle_gamma   90.00
#
_symmetry.space_group_name_H-M   'P 1'
#
loop_
_entity.id
_entity.type
_entity.pdbx_description
1 polymer ?
#
loop_
_entity_poly.entity_id
_entity_poly.type
_entity_poly.pdbx_seq_one_letter_code
_entity_poly.pdbx_strand_id
1 'polypeptide(L)'
;MKLRPALPAALGLALLASASHAQPPARPASPAQVRAVTVAPAAHVLLISVDGLHASDLAYYIQNNPTSTLAFLAGKGVIYPNAATTRPSDSFPGTMALLTGGDPVTEGVYYDVGYDRSYLPPTNQGFVQGIDPTSGGPGSFDYVGMNAPTFAAGIAITGTQAEYDEFIEYDFQHLDGGASLNGGAVLDPTRVPRDPNNNNLPVTPNNFGRNNTIFQVAHASGLYTAFSDKHAAAYTIANGPDKYGPGVNDYYSPEIAAYLAVVPNPANGNSPLLDSRGLMEVVDPTTASATTLADSNFTAGKSTGTSSILNVEAYDDLKVRAILNEIDGKDHTGTTTEPVPSIFAMNFQAVSVGEKLTKEPAPVAGAATDAFYSATTPMTGGYTGANGTPGPLLSSALSYIDNRLGKFYAELQSQGLLSSTTIIVTAKHGQSPININTLRMMAGGTTKSPVGPVTQSPFGDLGHTYVAHGIEDDISLMWLQPGANTMSAVLKLTMDRTQDAIQTMLYGPLMQFSFDNPATDPRTPDIIAQPYPGVIYSGSGKKVAEHGGFTSDDTNVALLVAGAGVTAPGTSNPVQVHTTQVAPTILKLLGLNPQSLTAVQAQGTQTLPGF
;
A
#
# COMPACT_ATOMS: atom_id res chain seq x y z
N MET A 1 -17.92 13.10 -80.68
CA MET A 1 -19.39 13.00 -80.64
C MET A 1 -19.86 13.55 -79.30
N LYS A 2 -20.59 14.68 -79.33
CA LYS A 2 -21.50 15.29 -78.32
C LYS A 2 -20.96 15.53 -76.88
N LEU A 3 -20.54 16.77 -76.50
CA LEU A 3 -21.31 17.98 -76.06
C LEU A 3 -21.98 17.78 -74.68
N ARG A 4 -21.42 18.30 -73.54
CA ARG A 4 -21.56 19.66 -72.89
C ARG A 4 -22.99 19.95 -72.33
N PRO A 5 -23.29 20.89 -71.39
CA PRO A 5 -22.51 22.02 -70.79
C PRO A 5 -22.73 22.26 -69.25
N ALA A 6 -21.87 22.98 -68.52
CA ALA A 6 -21.80 24.42 -68.14
C ALA A 6 -22.54 24.89 -66.84
N LEU A 7 -21.79 25.65 -66.03
CA LEU A 7 -22.21 26.47 -64.87
C LEU A 7 -23.01 27.74 -65.29
N PRO A 8 -23.79 28.36 -64.37
CA PRO A 8 -24.36 29.68 -64.56
C PRO A 8 -23.43 30.83 -64.12
N ALA A 9 -23.85 32.03 -64.51
CA ALA A 9 -23.10 33.27 -64.69
C ALA A 9 -22.71 34.04 -63.41
N ALA A 10 -21.66 34.84 -63.56
CA ALA A 10 -21.35 35.99 -62.72
C ALA A 10 -22.16 37.23 -63.15
N LEU A 11 -22.66 37.98 -62.17
CA LEU A 11 -23.10 39.37 -62.33
C LEU A 11 -22.00 40.26 -61.73
N GLY A 12 -21.45 41.17 -62.53
CA GLY A 12 -20.52 42.20 -62.07
C GLY A 12 -21.25 43.52 -61.78
N LEU A 13 -20.80 44.25 -60.76
CA LEU A 13 -20.81 45.71 -60.78
C LEU A 13 -19.67 46.25 -59.91
N ALA A 14 -18.87 47.12 -60.53
CA ALA A 14 -17.64 47.70 -60.00
C ALA A 14 -17.90 48.96 -59.17
N LEU A 15 -17.08 49.22 -58.15
CA LEU A 15 -16.77 50.58 -57.70
C LEU A 15 -15.38 50.68 -57.04
N LEU A 16 -14.45 51.24 -57.83
CA LEU A 16 -13.43 52.24 -57.51
C LEU A 16 -12.60 52.04 -56.22
N ALA A 17 -11.39 51.51 -56.43
CA ALA A 17 -10.25 51.66 -55.54
C ALA A 17 -9.51 52.98 -55.84
N SER A 18 -9.28 53.80 -54.80
CA SER A 18 -8.19 54.77 -54.75
C SER A 18 -7.13 54.26 -53.78
N ALA A 19 -5.90 54.27 -54.24
CA ALA A 19 -4.74 53.66 -53.61
C ALA A 19 -4.19 54.50 -52.45
N SER A 20 -3.92 53.84 -51.32
CA SER A 20 -2.89 54.25 -50.37
C SER A 20 -1.87 53.11 -50.26
N HIS A 21 -0.59 53.49 -50.27
CA HIS A 21 0.56 52.58 -50.28
C HIS A 21 0.57 51.69 -49.02
N ALA A 22 0.34 50.40 -49.18
CA ALA A 22 0.55 49.42 -48.12
C ALA A 22 2.00 48.90 -48.16
N GLN A 23 2.68 48.95 -47.01
CA GLN A 23 3.95 48.25 -46.78
C GLN A 23 3.82 46.77 -47.14
N PRO A 24 4.87 46.13 -47.69
CA PRO A 24 4.87 44.69 -47.90
C PRO A 24 4.63 43.95 -46.57
N PRO A 25 3.81 42.88 -46.56
CA PRO A 25 3.57 42.11 -45.35
C PRO A 25 4.89 41.58 -44.81
N ALA A 26 5.10 41.76 -43.50
CA ALA A 26 6.23 41.19 -42.80
C ALA A 26 6.30 39.68 -43.06
N ARG A 27 7.48 39.22 -43.46
CA ARG A 27 7.79 37.80 -43.65
C ARG A 27 7.35 37.03 -42.39
N PRO A 28 6.59 35.92 -42.50
CA PRO A 28 6.24 35.13 -41.34
C PRO A 28 7.53 34.72 -40.62
N ALA A 29 7.59 35.00 -39.32
CA ALA A 29 8.68 34.54 -38.49
C ALA A 29 8.80 33.01 -38.65
N SER A 30 10.01 32.53 -38.88
CA SER A 30 10.31 31.10 -38.82
C SER A 30 9.71 30.54 -37.53
N PRO A 31 9.05 29.36 -37.56
CA PRO A 31 8.57 28.76 -36.33
C PRO A 31 9.73 28.69 -35.34
N ALA A 32 9.55 29.30 -34.17
CA ALA A 32 10.52 29.18 -33.10
C ALA A 32 10.80 27.69 -32.92
N GLN A 33 12.06 27.28 -33.06
CA GLN A 33 12.46 25.96 -32.63
C GLN A 33 12.08 25.88 -31.15
N VAL A 34 11.01 25.16 -30.85
CA VAL A 34 10.75 24.71 -29.48
C VAL A 34 11.97 23.89 -29.12
N ARG A 35 12.89 24.49 -28.36
CA ARG A 35 13.95 23.72 -27.73
C ARG A 35 13.23 22.64 -26.94
N ALA A 36 13.41 21.38 -27.34
CA ALA A 36 13.08 20.27 -26.46
C ALA A 36 13.77 20.59 -25.13
N VAL A 37 12.97 20.78 -24.07
CA VAL A 37 13.52 20.85 -22.73
C VAL A 37 14.09 19.46 -22.50
N THR A 38 15.40 19.30 -22.65
CA THR A 38 16.11 18.10 -22.22
C THR A 38 16.01 18.10 -20.70
N VAL A 39 14.98 17.46 -20.17
CA VAL A 39 14.88 17.18 -18.75
C VAL A 39 15.95 16.14 -18.46
N ALA A 40 16.93 16.48 -17.63
CA ALA A 40 17.95 15.52 -17.22
C ALA A 40 17.25 14.34 -16.52
N PRO A 41 17.65 13.09 -16.78
CA PRO A 41 17.19 11.93 -16.03
C PRO A 41 17.37 12.16 -14.52
N ALA A 42 16.49 11.58 -13.71
CA ALA A 42 16.68 11.55 -12.28
C ALA A 42 17.91 10.69 -11.94
N ALA A 43 18.67 11.09 -10.92
CA ALA A 43 19.68 10.22 -10.31
C ALA A 43 19.08 9.39 -9.16
N HIS A 44 18.02 9.91 -8.55
CA HIS A 44 17.35 9.33 -7.39
C HIS A 44 15.83 9.38 -7.56
N VAL A 45 15.14 8.36 -7.08
CA VAL A 45 13.70 8.36 -6.87
C VAL A 45 13.42 8.02 -5.42
N LEU A 46 12.73 8.92 -4.74
CA LEU A 46 12.14 8.72 -3.43
C LEU A 46 10.67 8.29 -3.61
N LEU A 47 10.37 7.02 -3.40
CA LEU A 47 9.02 6.47 -3.48
C LEU A 47 8.41 6.36 -2.08
N ILE A 48 7.42 7.19 -1.79
CA ILE A 48 6.67 7.18 -0.53
C ILE A 48 5.28 6.59 -0.79
N SER A 49 5.04 5.42 -0.22
CA SER A 49 3.68 4.92 -0.01
C SER A 49 3.16 5.40 1.35
N VAL A 50 1.87 5.74 1.43
CA VAL A 50 1.18 6.10 2.66
C VAL A 50 -0.07 5.23 2.74
N ASP A 51 -0.07 4.21 3.60
CA ASP A 51 -1.19 3.27 3.71
C ASP A 51 -2.50 4.01 3.99
N GLY A 52 -3.50 3.75 3.15
CA GLY A 52 -4.82 4.35 3.24
C GLY A 52 -4.98 5.70 2.55
N LEU A 53 -3.90 6.36 2.07
CA LEU A 53 -4.02 7.71 1.53
C LEU A 53 -4.85 7.77 0.23
N HIS A 54 -6.08 8.26 0.34
CA HIS A 54 -6.96 8.45 -0.82
C HIS A 54 -6.60 9.70 -1.63
N ALA A 55 -6.99 9.69 -2.90
CA ALA A 55 -6.88 10.89 -3.73
C ALA A 55 -7.69 12.08 -3.16
N SER A 56 -8.82 11.78 -2.50
CA SER A 56 -9.65 12.78 -1.81
C SER A 56 -8.95 13.40 -0.60
N ASP A 57 -8.17 12.62 0.16
CA ASP A 57 -7.45 13.12 1.33
C ASP A 57 -6.35 14.09 0.92
N LEU A 58 -5.57 13.71 -0.10
CA LEU A 58 -4.54 14.58 -0.67
C LEU A 58 -5.14 15.90 -1.18
N ALA A 59 -6.25 15.81 -1.93
CA ALA A 59 -6.93 16.99 -2.47
C ALA A 59 -7.47 17.89 -1.34
N TYR A 60 -8.12 17.31 -0.33
CA TYR A 60 -8.63 18.02 0.83
C TYR A 60 -7.50 18.70 1.60
N TYR A 61 -6.40 17.99 1.86
CA TYR A 61 -5.30 18.49 2.67
C TYR A 61 -4.60 19.67 1.99
N ILE A 62 -4.29 19.56 0.68
CA ILE A 62 -3.68 20.66 -0.09
C ILE A 62 -4.58 21.90 -0.10
N GLN A 63 -5.88 21.71 -0.29
CA GLN A 63 -6.84 22.82 -0.33
C GLN A 63 -6.90 23.59 1.00
N ASN A 64 -6.86 22.88 2.12
CA ASN A 64 -6.99 23.47 3.45
C ASN A 64 -5.64 23.90 4.06
N ASN A 65 -4.52 23.42 3.53
CA ASN A 65 -3.16 23.74 3.99
C ASN A 65 -2.28 24.20 2.82
N PRO A 66 -2.56 25.36 2.18
CA PRO A 66 -1.88 25.80 0.95
C PRO A 66 -0.39 26.13 1.12
N THR A 67 0.11 26.21 2.35
CA THR A 67 1.54 26.43 2.68
C THR A 67 2.25 25.16 3.14
N SER A 68 1.58 24.01 3.08
CA SER A 68 2.11 22.71 3.48
C SER A 68 3.14 22.15 2.49
N THR A 69 3.88 21.11 2.90
CA THR A 69 4.83 20.42 2.02
C THR A 69 4.12 19.78 0.84
N LEU A 70 3.00 19.11 1.05
CA LEU A 70 2.18 18.47 0.03
C LEU A 70 1.65 19.50 -0.98
N ALA A 71 1.20 20.67 -0.51
CA ALA A 71 0.80 21.77 -1.40
C ALA A 71 1.99 22.30 -2.22
N PHE A 72 3.18 22.39 -1.61
CA PHE A 72 4.39 22.77 -2.31
C PHE A 72 4.78 21.73 -3.38
N LEU A 73 4.81 20.45 -3.02
CA LEU A 73 5.12 19.35 -3.95
C LEU A 73 4.11 19.29 -5.10
N ALA A 74 2.81 19.50 -4.82
CA ALA A 74 1.78 19.61 -5.84
C ALA A 74 2.07 20.75 -6.84
N GLY A 75 2.50 21.91 -6.35
CA GLY A 75 2.93 23.03 -7.19
C GLY A 75 4.19 22.75 -8.02
N LYS A 76 4.97 21.72 -7.66
CA LYS A 76 6.19 21.26 -8.37
C LYS A 76 5.98 19.95 -9.14
N GLY A 77 4.78 19.38 -9.11
CA GLY A 77 4.51 18.03 -9.57
C GLY A 77 3.29 17.92 -10.47
N VAL A 78 2.94 16.67 -10.78
CA VAL A 78 1.69 16.28 -11.44
C VAL A 78 0.89 15.44 -10.46
N ILE A 79 -0.37 15.80 -10.24
CA ILE A 79 -1.33 14.99 -9.48
C ILE A 79 -2.16 14.17 -10.47
N TYR A 80 -2.38 12.89 -10.17
CA TYR A 80 -3.32 12.03 -10.89
C TYR A 80 -4.51 11.70 -9.98
N PRO A 81 -5.58 12.51 -9.98
CA PRO A 81 -6.69 12.34 -9.04
C PRO A 81 -7.48 11.04 -9.27
N ASN A 82 -7.38 10.46 -10.46
CA ASN A 82 -8.05 9.21 -10.82
C ASN A 82 -7.08 8.02 -10.80
N ALA A 83 -6.01 8.07 -10.01
CA ALA A 83 -5.15 6.91 -9.82
C ALA A 83 -5.93 5.80 -9.07
N ALA A 84 -5.77 4.57 -9.53
CA ALA A 84 -6.35 3.39 -8.90
C ALA A 84 -5.29 2.33 -8.59
N THR A 85 -5.32 1.78 -7.38
CA THR A 85 -4.49 0.62 -7.03
C THR A 85 -5.12 -0.70 -7.48
N THR A 86 -4.53 -1.82 -7.07
CA THR A 86 -4.91 -3.17 -7.46
C THR A 86 -6.28 -3.59 -6.92
N ARG A 87 -6.80 -4.67 -7.51
CA ARG A 87 -7.97 -5.40 -7.02
C ARG A 87 -7.58 -6.87 -6.90
N PRO A 88 -7.53 -7.47 -5.70
CA PRO A 88 -7.78 -6.87 -4.38
C PRO A 88 -6.84 -5.70 -4.03
N SER A 89 -7.37 -4.76 -3.24
CA SER A 89 -6.66 -3.54 -2.80
C SER A 89 -6.07 -3.75 -1.41
N ASP A 90 -5.14 -4.70 -1.32
CA ASP A 90 -4.49 -5.07 -0.07
C ASP A 90 -2.98 -4.72 -0.08
N SER A 91 -2.29 -4.99 1.02
CA SER A 91 -0.96 -4.49 1.30
C SER A 91 0.10 -5.03 0.33
N PHE A 92 0.16 -6.34 0.13
CA PHE A 92 1.08 -7.03 -0.76
C PHE A 92 0.76 -6.78 -2.23
N PRO A 93 -0.48 -6.99 -2.74
CA PRO A 93 -0.78 -6.70 -4.14
C PRO A 93 -0.51 -5.23 -4.50
N GLY A 94 -0.84 -4.29 -3.61
CA GLY A 94 -0.54 -2.87 -3.78
C GLY A 94 0.95 -2.57 -3.80
N THR A 95 1.72 -3.15 -2.88
CA THR A 95 3.19 -3.02 -2.85
C THR A 95 3.79 -3.57 -4.13
N MET A 96 3.38 -4.75 -4.55
CA MET A 96 3.90 -5.40 -5.75
C MET A 96 3.59 -4.60 -7.02
N ALA A 97 2.42 -3.96 -7.12
CA ALA A 97 2.13 -3.04 -8.23
C ALA A 97 3.12 -1.89 -8.32
N LEU A 98 3.47 -1.28 -7.18
CA LEU A 98 4.46 -0.19 -7.12
C LEU A 98 5.88 -0.66 -7.46
N LEU A 99 6.23 -1.91 -7.14
CA LEU A 99 7.60 -2.44 -7.25
C LEU A 99 7.87 -3.26 -8.51
N THR A 100 6.85 -3.80 -9.17
CA THR A 100 7.01 -4.69 -10.36
C THR A 100 6.31 -4.15 -11.60
N GLY A 101 5.29 -3.31 -11.40
CA GLY A 101 4.35 -2.90 -12.44
C GLY A 101 3.36 -3.99 -12.87
N GLY A 102 3.27 -5.06 -12.07
CA GLY A 102 2.31 -6.15 -12.21
C GLY A 102 1.09 -6.01 -11.30
N ASP A 103 -0.01 -6.62 -11.71
CA ASP A 103 -1.23 -6.75 -10.92
C ASP A 103 -1.25 -8.08 -10.13
N PRO A 104 -2.26 -8.32 -9.27
CA PRO A 104 -2.35 -9.56 -8.48
C PRO A 104 -2.32 -10.85 -9.30
N VAL A 105 -2.81 -10.82 -10.54
CA VAL A 105 -2.85 -11.98 -11.45
C VAL A 105 -1.43 -12.34 -11.88
N THR A 106 -0.70 -11.35 -12.38
CA THR A 106 0.66 -11.57 -12.89
C THR A 106 1.64 -11.88 -11.79
N GLU A 107 1.42 -11.35 -10.58
CA GLU A 107 2.23 -11.67 -9.41
C GLU A 107 1.82 -12.97 -8.71
N GLY A 108 0.57 -13.41 -8.87
CA GLY A 108 0.01 -14.51 -8.07
C GLY A 108 -0.03 -14.17 -6.58
N VAL A 109 -0.25 -12.90 -6.25
CA VAL A 109 -0.26 -12.34 -4.89
C VAL A 109 -1.53 -11.53 -4.75
N TYR A 110 -2.52 -12.08 -4.04
CA TYR A 110 -3.86 -11.52 -3.94
C TYR A 110 -4.09 -10.74 -2.64
N TYR A 111 -3.33 -11.04 -1.59
CA TYR A 111 -3.44 -10.51 -0.23
C TYR A 111 -2.13 -10.80 0.53
N ASP A 112 -1.91 -10.16 1.68
CA ASP A 112 -0.76 -10.47 2.58
C ASP A 112 -0.81 -11.92 3.07
N VAL A 113 -2.02 -12.40 3.33
CA VAL A 113 -2.30 -13.81 3.62
C VAL A 113 -2.83 -14.47 2.35
N GLY A 114 -2.01 -15.30 1.70
CA GLY A 114 -2.40 -16.01 0.48
C GLY A 114 -2.86 -17.44 0.72
N TYR A 115 -3.22 -18.14 -0.35
CA TYR A 115 -3.38 -19.60 -0.35
C TYR A 115 -2.80 -20.18 -1.63
N ASP A 116 -2.16 -21.34 -1.52
CA ASP A 116 -1.63 -22.06 -2.67
C ASP A 116 -1.99 -23.55 -2.57
N ARG A 117 -2.81 -24.03 -3.53
CA ARG A 117 -3.25 -25.44 -3.63
C ARG A 117 -2.09 -26.42 -3.84
N SER A 118 -0.92 -25.96 -4.28
CA SER A 118 0.23 -26.78 -4.63
C SER A 118 1.26 -26.91 -3.52
N TYR A 119 1.28 -26.00 -2.55
CA TYR A 119 2.24 -26.03 -1.45
C TYR A 119 1.84 -26.97 -0.33
N LEU A 120 2.85 -27.50 0.36
CA LEU A 120 2.69 -28.20 1.63
C LEU A 120 2.70 -27.19 2.77
N PRO A 121 2.01 -27.47 3.87
CA PRO A 121 1.98 -26.55 5.00
C PRO A 121 3.36 -26.41 5.68
N PRO A 122 3.54 -25.36 6.49
CA PRO A 122 4.72 -25.19 7.33
C PRO A 122 5.00 -26.42 8.20
N THR A 123 6.28 -26.67 8.49
CA THR A 123 6.71 -27.76 9.37
C THR A 123 6.47 -27.46 10.85
N ASN A 124 6.37 -26.18 11.20
CA ASN A 124 5.98 -25.70 12.51
C ASN A 124 4.66 -24.94 12.37
N GLN A 125 3.58 -25.57 12.81
CA GLN A 125 2.26 -24.94 12.95
C GLN A 125 1.95 -24.62 14.42
N GLY A 126 2.95 -24.72 15.30
CA GLY A 126 2.78 -24.66 16.76
C GLY A 126 2.55 -23.27 17.33
N PHE A 127 2.52 -22.23 16.49
CA PHE A 127 2.17 -20.87 16.89
C PHE A 127 0.79 -20.50 16.34
N VAL A 128 -0.22 -21.15 16.89
CA VAL A 128 -1.61 -20.74 16.71
C VAL A 128 -2.13 -20.40 18.09
N GLN A 129 -2.44 -19.12 18.27
CA GLN A 129 -2.95 -18.45 19.47
C GLN A 129 -1.93 -17.96 20.52
N GLY A 130 -1.69 -16.65 20.49
CA GLY A 130 -2.25 -15.79 21.53
C GLY A 130 -3.57 -15.21 21.04
N ILE A 131 -4.71 -15.80 21.41
CA ILE A 131 -6.01 -15.15 21.24
C ILE A 131 -5.95 -13.84 22.04
N ASP A 132 -6.02 -12.68 21.38
CA ASP A 132 -6.83 -11.61 21.95
C ASP A 132 -8.25 -11.83 21.44
N PRO A 133 -9.16 -12.42 22.25
CA PRO A 133 -10.56 -12.58 21.85
C PRO A 133 -11.28 -11.22 21.66
N THR A 134 -10.58 -10.10 21.81
CA THR A 134 -11.07 -8.74 21.60
C THR A 134 -10.48 -8.01 20.40
N SER A 135 -9.48 -8.57 19.69
CA SER A 135 -9.05 -8.07 18.38
C SER A 135 -9.93 -8.70 17.31
N GLY A 136 -11.14 -8.17 17.14
CA GLY A 136 -12.11 -8.65 16.15
C GLY A 136 -11.71 -8.43 14.69
N GLY A 137 -10.43 -8.57 14.34
CA GLY A 137 -10.04 -8.78 12.96
C GLY A 137 -10.80 -9.99 12.41
N PRO A 138 -11.39 -9.88 11.22
CA PRO A 138 -11.92 -11.05 10.54
C PRO A 138 -10.74 -11.90 10.07
N GLY A 139 -10.78 -13.19 10.38
CA GLY A 139 -9.77 -14.14 9.92
C GLY A 139 -8.76 -14.64 10.94
N SER A 140 -8.97 -14.51 12.26
CA SER A 140 -8.18 -15.33 13.21
C SER A 140 -8.57 -16.80 13.02
N PHE A 141 -7.73 -17.53 12.28
CA PHE A 141 -7.92 -18.96 12.09
C PHE A 141 -7.62 -19.69 13.40
N ASP A 142 -8.63 -20.39 13.86
CA ASP A 142 -8.50 -21.48 14.79
C ASP A 142 -7.93 -22.68 13.99
N TYR A 143 -6.61 -22.90 14.01
CA TYR A 143 -6.06 -24.20 13.58
C TYR A 143 -6.64 -25.36 14.43
N VAL A 144 -7.44 -25.10 15.47
CA VAL A 144 -8.09 -26.12 16.29
C VAL A 144 -9.20 -26.88 15.51
N GLY A 145 -9.57 -26.45 14.29
CA GLY A 145 -10.50 -27.19 13.43
C GLY A 145 -9.84 -28.14 12.41
N MET A 146 -8.65 -27.80 11.92
CA MET A 146 -7.81 -28.77 11.21
C MET A 146 -6.94 -29.40 12.27
N ASN A 147 -7.37 -30.54 12.82
CA ASN A 147 -6.42 -31.48 13.42
C ASN A 147 -5.19 -31.46 12.52
N ALA A 148 -4.06 -30.94 13.00
CA ALA A 148 -2.78 -31.12 12.34
C ALA A 148 -2.76 -32.60 12.00
N PRO A 149 -2.86 -32.99 10.72
CA PRO A 149 -3.08 -34.39 10.49
C PRO A 149 -1.78 -35.01 10.92
N THR A 150 -1.84 -35.81 11.97
CA THR A 150 -0.78 -36.73 12.30
C THR A 150 -0.83 -37.74 11.16
N PHE A 151 -0.21 -37.35 10.04
CA PHE A 151 -0.28 -38.12 8.82
C PHE A 151 0.48 -39.41 9.06
N ALA A 152 -0.21 -40.54 8.86
CA ALA A 152 0.48 -41.79 8.63
C ALA A 152 1.54 -41.55 7.54
N ALA A 153 2.79 -41.90 7.82
CA ALA A 153 3.92 -41.67 6.93
C ALA A 153 3.57 -42.06 5.48
N GLY A 154 3.50 -41.09 4.56
CA GLY A 154 3.45 -41.36 3.12
C GLY A 154 2.38 -40.67 2.25
N ILE A 155 1.45 -39.86 2.80
CA ILE A 155 0.53 -39.06 1.97
C ILE A 155 0.76 -37.57 2.24
N ALA A 156 1.32 -36.85 1.27
CA ALA A 156 1.43 -35.41 1.31
C ALA A 156 0.11 -34.79 0.81
N ILE A 157 -0.60 -34.04 1.65
CA ILE A 157 -1.74 -33.22 1.23
C ILE A 157 -1.19 -31.83 0.89
N THR A 158 -1.41 -31.39 -0.35
CA THR A 158 -1.12 -30.03 -0.80
C THR A 158 -2.33 -29.12 -0.59
N GLY A 159 -2.10 -27.82 -0.51
CA GLY A 159 -3.11 -26.82 -0.20
C GLY A 159 -2.89 -26.24 1.18
N THR A 160 -2.25 -25.08 1.24
CA THR A 160 -1.96 -24.39 2.49
C THR A 160 -2.04 -22.88 2.33
N GLN A 161 -2.28 -22.21 3.45
CA GLN A 161 -2.16 -20.77 3.56
C GLN A 161 -0.70 -20.37 3.37
N ALA A 162 -0.47 -19.36 2.54
CA ALA A 162 0.80 -18.69 2.40
C ALA A 162 0.73 -17.39 3.21
N GLU A 163 0.84 -17.54 4.53
CA GLU A 163 0.82 -16.46 5.51
C GLU A 163 2.19 -15.78 5.53
N TYR A 164 2.23 -14.50 5.17
CA TYR A 164 3.44 -13.70 5.21
C TYR A 164 3.15 -12.39 5.96
N ASP A 165 3.14 -12.50 7.29
CA ASP A 165 2.91 -11.42 8.25
C ASP A 165 3.88 -11.56 9.44
N GLU A 166 3.54 -11.04 10.63
CA GLU A 166 4.38 -11.17 11.83
C GLU A 166 4.66 -12.63 12.25
N PHE A 167 3.82 -13.60 11.87
CA PHE A 167 3.90 -14.96 12.42
C PHE A 167 5.06 -15.78 11.86
N ILE A 168 5.67 -15.35 10.75
CA ILE A 168 6.81 -16.03 10.13
C ILE A 168 8.16 -15.61 10.76
N GLU A 169 8.15 -14.69 11.73
CA GLU A 169 9.36 -14.19 12.40
C GLU A 169 9.74 -15.05 13.61
N TYR A 170 11.00 -15.01 14.03
CA TYR A 170 11.41 -15.71 15.25
C TYR A 170 10.67 -15.18 16.49
N ASP A 171 10.56 -13.86 16.62
CA ASP A 171 9.82 -13.19 17.68
C ASP A 171 9.33 -11.80 17.27
N PHE A 172 8.07 -11.72 16.83
CA PHE A 172 7.45 -10.48 16.40
C PHE A 172 7.21 -9.47 17.54
N GLN A 173 7.44 -9.85 18.80
CA GLN A 173 7.27 -8.94 19.92
C GLN A 173 8.41 -7.92 20.01
N HIS A 174 9.51 -8.16 19.31
CA HIS A 174 10.68 -7.29 19.22
C HIS A 174 10.68 -6.55 17.89
N LEU A 175 11.14 -5.29 17.91
CA LEU A 175 11.26 -4.45 16.71
C LEU A 175 12.09 -5.12 15.61
N ASP A 176 13.05 -5.96 16.00
CA ASP A 176 14.01 -6.64 15.14
C ASP A 176 13.58 -8.05 14.72
N GLY A 177 12.31 -8.42 14.93
CA GLY A 177 11.77 -9.74 14.63
C GLY A 177 12.44 -10.89 15.41
N GLY A 178 13.18 -10.58 16.47
CA GLY A 178 13.88 -11.53 17.32
C GLY A 178 15.32 -11.86 16.90
N ALA A 179 15.89 -11.15 15.92
CA ALA A 179 17.29 -11.38 15.55
C ALA A 179 18.06 -10.14 15.07
N SER A 180 17.55 -9.39 14.08
CA SER A 180 18.26 -8.23 13.54
C SER A 180 17.34 -7.34 12.70
N LEU A 181 17.44 -6.02 12.95
CA LEU A 181 16.84 -5.00 12.12
C LEU A 181 17.49 -4.87 10.73
N ASN A 182 18.69 -5.45 10.54
CA ASN A 182 19.47 -5.31 9.31
C ASN A 182 19.24 -6.52 8.39
N GLY A 183 18.51 -6.33 7.28
CA GLY A 183 18.56 -7.27 6.15
C GLY A 183 17.61 -8.48 6.16
N GLY A 184 16.51 -8.43 6.92
CA GLY A 184 15.41 -9.40 6.79
C GLY A 184 15.75 -10.85 7.19
N ALA A 185 16.88 -11.08 7.86
CA ALA A 185 17.36 -12.40 8.30
C ALA A 185 16.65 -12.95 9.55
N VAL A 186 15.39 -12.56 9.74
CA VAL A 186 14.57 -12.87 10.94
C VAL A 186 13.48 -13.91 10.65
N LEU A 187 13.39 -14.37 9.40
CA LEU A 187 12.46 -15.40 8.97
C LEU A 187 12.75 -16.73 9.67
N ASP A 188 11.73 -17.30 10.33
CA ASP A 188 11.72 -18.69 10.77
C ASP A 188 11.32 -19.60 9.59
N PRO A 189 12.28 -20.32 8.98
CA PRO A 189 12.00 -21.15 7.80
C PRO A 189 11.08 -22.34 8.13
N THR A 190 10.77 -22.61 9.40
CA THR A 190 9.84 -23.67 9.79
C THR A 190 8.38 -23.24 9.72
N ARG A 191 8.11 -21.92 9.68
CA ARG A 191 6.76 -21.31 9.72
C ARG A 191 6.21 -20.89 8.36
N VAL A 192 6.98 -21.04 7.28
CA VAL A 192 6.51 -20.78 5.91
C VAL A 192 6.14 -22.07 5.17
N PRO A 193 5.28 -21.99 4.13
CA PRO A 193 4.95 -23.14 3.28
C PRO A 193 6.17 -23.82 2.68
N ARG A 194 6.02 -25.07 2.24
CA ARG A 194 7.06 -25.82 1.50
C ARG A 194 6.62 -26.10 0.08
N ASP A 195 7.54 -25.99 -0.86
CA ASP A 195 7.30 -26.36 -2.26
C ASP A 195 7.66 -27.84 -2.50
N PRO A 196 6.67 -28.74 -2.71
CA PRO A 196 6.94 -30.14 -2.98
C PRO A 196 7.67 -30.40 -4.31
N ASN A 197 7.62 -29.44 -5.24
CA ASN A 197 8.32 -29.52 -6.52
C ASN A 197 9.76 -29.03 -6.44
N ASN A 198 10.16 -28.44 -5.31
CA ASN A 198 11.49 -27.92 -5.06
C ASN A 198 12.10 -28.52 -3.78
N ASN A 199 12.19 -29.85 -3.73
CA ASN A 199 12.80 -30.59 -2.62
C ASN A 199 12.21 -30.27 -1.23
N ASN A 200 10.93 -29.88 -1.15
CA ASN A 200 10.28 -29.42 0.08
C ASN A 200 10.99 -28.23 0.75
N LEU A 201 11.68 -27.39 -0.03
CA LEU A 201 12.31 -26.18 0.51
C LEU A 201 11.25 -25.16 0.97
N PRO A 202 11.54 -24.34 2.00
CA PRO A 202 10.69 -23.23 2.40
C PRO A 202 10.44 -22.27 1.24
N VAL A 203 9.20 -21.82 1.10
CA VAL A 203 8.81 -20.74 0.19
C VAL A 203 8.86 -19.44 0.96
N THR A 204 9.96 -18.71 0.79
CA THR A 204 10.16 -17.39 1.39
C THR A 204 9.24 -16.33 0.75
N PRO A 205 8.94 -15.21 1.42
CA PRO A 205 8.09 -14.15 0.85
C PRO A 205 8.61 -13.65 -0.51
N ASN A 206 9.93 -13.47 -0.64
CA ASN A 206 10.57 -13.05 -1.88
C ASN A 206 10.42 -14.05 -3.04
N ASN A 207 10.28 -15.34 -2.75
CA ASN A 207 10.00 -16.37 -3.75
C ASN A 207 8.52 -16.68 -3.92
N PHE A 208 7.64 -16.02 -3.17
CA PHE A 208 6.21 -16.11 -3.40
C PHE A 208 5.79 -15.28 -4.61
N GLY A 209 6.27 -14.04 -4.73
CA GLY A 209 6.10 -13.21 -5.93
C GLY A 209 6.66 -13.87 -7.19
N ARG A 210 6.11 -13.54 -8.37
CA ARG A 210 6.48 -14.22 -9.64
C ARG A 210 7.51 -13.45 -10.46
N ASN A 211 7.47 -12.13 -10.41
CA ASN A 211 8.22 -11.23 -11.29
C ASN A 211 9.34 -10.49 -10.57
N ASN A 212 10.27 -9.95 -11.36
CA ASN A 212 11.34 -9.15 -10.82
C ASN A 212 10.86 -7.76 -10.38
N THR A 213 11.56 -7.17 -9.42
CA THR A 213 11.25 -5.84 -8.91
C THR A 213 12.13 -4.75 -9.53
N ILE A 214 11.73 -3.48 -9.38
CA ILE A 214 12.55 -2.32 -9.75
C ILE A 214 13.92 -2.36 -9.09
N PHE A 215 14.02 -2.93 -7.89
CA PHE A 215 15.27 -3.06 -7.15
C PHE A 215 16.22 -4.04 -7.83
N GLN A 216 15.73 -5.21 -8.25
CA GLN A 216 16.55 -6.18 -9.00
C GLN A 216 17.03 -5.61 -10.34
N VAL A 217 16.18 -4.83 -11.04
CA VAL A 217 16.57 -4.18 -12.30
C VAL A 217 17.63 -3.09 -12.08
N ALA A 218 17.44 -2.24 -11.07
CA ALA A 218 18.38 -1.18 -10.72
C ALA A 218 19.73 -1.76 -10.25
N HIS A 219 19.69 -2.77 -9.38
CA HIS A 219 20.86 -3.45 -8.86
C HIS A 219 21.66 -4.16 -9.95
N ALA A 220 20.99 -4.86 -10.88
CA ALA A 220 21.63 -5.45 -12.05
C ALA A 220 22.29 -4.40 -12.98
N SER A 221 21.87 -3.14 -12.89
CA SER A 221 22.46 -2.00 -13.60
C SER A 221 23.57 -1.29 -12.81
N GLY A 222 23.95 -1.82 -11.64
CA GLY A 222 24.99 -1.27 -10.76
C GLY A 222 24.54 -0.11 -9.87
N LEU A 223 23.23 0.09 -9.72
CA LEU A 223 22.68 1.13 -8.84
C LEU A 223 22.46 0.58 -7.42
N TYR A 224 22.59 1.47 -6.43
CA TYR A 224 22.30 1.17 -5.03
C TYR A 224 20.82 1.42 -4.71
N THR A 225 20.21 0.56 -3.90
CA THR A 225 18.77 0.61 -3.62
C THR A 225 18.44 0.39 -2.14
N ALA A 226 17.39 1.04 -1.65
CA ALA A 226 16.91 0.91 -0.28
C ALA A 226 15.39 0.73 -0.21
N PHE A 227 14.93 -0.03 0.78
CA PHE A 227 13.50 -0.27 1.01
C PHE A 227 13.17 -0.43 2.49
N SER A 228 12.06 0.19 2.91
CA SER A 228 11.56 0.11 4.27
C SER A 228 10.04 0.00 4.39
N ASP A 229 9.54 -0.99 5.13
CA ASP A 229 8.09 -1.15 5.39
C ASP A 229 7.83 -1.73 6.79
N LYS A 230 6.96 -2.74 6.93
CA LYS A 230 6.65 -3.47 8.17
C LYS A 230 6.97 -4.95 8.06
N HIS A 231 6.82 -5.70 9.16
CA HIS A 231 7.08 -7.15 9.22
C HIS A 231 8.46 -7.51 8.64
N ALA A 232 9.46 -7.47 9.51
CA ALA A 232 10.86 -7.69 9.22
C ALA A 232 11.14 -8.85 8.27
N ALA A 233 10.44 -9.98 8.39
CA ALA A 233 10.55 -11.09 7.44
C ALA A 233 9.66 -10.94 6.20
N ALA A 234 8.40 -10.54 6.36
CA ALA A 234 7.38 -10.66 5.32
C ALA A 234 7.63 -9.73 4.12
N TYR A 235 8.05 -8.50 4.38
CA TYR A 235 8.30 -7.52 3.32
C TYR A 235 9.61 -7.73 2.56
N THR A 236 10.34 -8.81 2.85
CA THR A 236 11.42 -9.29 1.98
C THR A 236 10.90 -9.61 0.58
N ILE A 237 9.58 -9.70 0.36
CA ILE A 237 8.96 -9.73 -0.97
C ILE A 237 9.47 -8.62 -1.90
N ALA A 238 9.84 -7.45 -1.37
CA ALA A 238 10.43 -6.35 -2.13
C ALA A 238 11.80 -6.70 -2.74
N ASN A 239 12.57 -7.62 -2.16
CA ASN A 239 13.81 -8.12 -2.77
C ASN A 239 13.56 -8.82 -4.10
N GLY A 240 12.34 -9.34 -4.30
CA GLY A 240 11.96 -10.12 -5.46
C GLY A 240 12.52 -11.54 -5.45
N PRO A 241 12.09 -12.36 -6.41
CA PRO A 241 12.46 -13.77 -6.47
C PRO A 241 13.95 -13.98 -6.74
N ASP A 242 14.57 -14.93 -6.02
CA ASP A 242 16.03 -15.17 -6.07
C ASP A 242 16.52 -15.48 -7.50
N LYS A 243 15.66 -16.06 -8.34
CA LYS A 243 15.96 -16.39 -9.75
C LYS A 243 16.34 -15.18 -10.61
N TYR A 244 16.00 -13.96 -10.19
CA TYR A 244 16.38 -12.73 -10.88
C TYR A 244 17.59 -12.02 -10.24
N GLY A 245 18.17 -12.61 -9.20
CA GLY A 245 19.32 -12.07 -8.48
C GLY A 245 18.95 -11.16 -7.31
N PRO A 246 19.95 -10.54 -6.66
CA PRO A 246 19.76 -9.64 -5.53
C PRO A 246 18.93 -8.40 -5.89
N GLY A 247 18.04 -8.00 -4.99
CA GLY A 247 17.18 -6.82 -5.07
C GLY A 247 17.70 -5.65 -4.23
N VAL A 248 17.13 -5.48 -3.03
CA VAL A 248 17.39 -4.33 -2.15
C VAL A 248 18.79 -4.42 -1.55
N ASN A 249 19.58 -3.34 -1.61
CA ASN A 249 20.89 -3.29 -0.94
C ASN A 249 20.75 -2.96 0.54
N ASP A 250 19.93 -1.96 0.85
CA ASP A 250 19.64 -1.50 2.20
C ASP A 250 18.20 -1.79 2.59
N TYR A 251 17.97 -2.92 3.25
CA TYR A 251 16.63 -3.37 3.65
C TYR A 251 16.41 -3.12 5.14
N TYR A 252 15.36 -2.36 5.46
CA TYR A 252 14.98 -2.01 6.83
C TYR A 252 13.47 -2.08 7.05
N SER A 253 12.96 -3.17 7.60
CA SER A 253 11.53 -3.33 7.87
C SER A 253 11.34 -3.65 9.35
N PRO A 254 11.20 -2.68 10.26
CA PRO A 254 10.94 -2.98 11.66
C PRO A 254 9.61 -3.73 11.82
N GLU A 255 9.45 -4.51 12.89
CA GLU A 255 8.19 -5.20 13.18
C GLU A 255 7.18 -4.24 13.82
N ILE A 256 6.01 -4.11 13.19
CA ILE A 256 4.92 -3.21 13.60
C ILE A 256 4.06 -3.81 14.73
N ALA A 257 3.99 -5.14 14.80
CA ALA A 257 3.36 -5.91 15.86
C ALA A 257 4.22 -5.94 17.13
N ALA A 258 5.46 -5.44 17.07
CA ALA A 258 6.35 -5.34 18.21
C ALA A 258 5.71 -4.52 19.33
N TYR A 259 6.09 -4.84 20.56
CA TYR A 259 5.74 -4.00 21.68
C TYR A 259 6.53 -2.71 21.57
N LEU A 260 5.83 -1.61 21.33
CA LEU A 260 6.45 -0.29 21.23
C LEU A 260 6.20 0.49 22.50
N ALA A 261 7.21 1.24 22.93
CA ALA A 261 7.03 2.28 23.91
C ALA A 261 7.72 3.56 23.46
N VAL A 262 6.93 4.64 23.37
CA VAL A 262 7.44 5.99 23.16
C VAL A 262 8.16 6.45 24.44
N VAL A 263 9.40 6.90 24.32
CA VAL A 263 10.19 7.31 25.49
C VAL A 263 9.72 8.69 25.96
N PRO A 264 9.28 8.88 27.22
CA PRO A 264 8.99 10.18 27.80
C PRO A 264 10.29 10.90 28.16
N ASN A 265 10.23 12.22 28.16
CA ASN A 265 11.24 13.07 28.76
C ASN A 265 10.77 13.63 30.12
N PRO A 266 11.32 13.17 31.25
CA PRO A 266 10.92 13.68 32.57
C PRO A 266 11.22 15.17 32.77
N ALA A 267 12.16 15.74 32.01
CA ALA A 267 12.59 17.13 32.12
C ALA A 267 11.67 18.14 31.41
N ASN A 268 10.70 17.68 30.60
CA ASN A 268 9.79 18.55 29.84
C ASN A 268 8.30 18.26 30.08
N GLY A 269 7.95 17.64 31.22
CA GLY A 269 6.56 17.28 31.52
C GLY A 269 6.11 15.97 30.86
N ASN A 270 7.04 15.04 30.63
CA ASN A 270 6.85 13.73 29.99
C ASN A 270 6.42 13.78 28.52
N SER A 271 6.80 14.81 27.74
CA SER A 271 6.66 14.82 26.27
C SER A 271 7.50 13.72 25.61
N PRO A 272 7.20 13.25 24.37
CA PRO A 272 8.06 12.28 23.71
C PRO A 272 9.46 12.87 23.64
N LEU A 273 10.48 12.06 23.90
CA LEU A 273 11.82 12.45 23.53
C LEU A 273 11.84 12.62 22.02
N LEU A 274 12.11 13.86 21.58
CA LEU A 274 12.42 14.15 20.20
C LEU A 274 13.94 14.14 20.05
N ASP A 275 14.44 13.44 19.04
CA ASP A 275 15.85 13.52 18.68
C ASP A 275 16.19 14.91 18.09
N SER A 276 17.46 15.16 17.78
CA SER A 276 17.89 16.44 17.20
C SER A 276 17.27 16.74 15.82
N ARG A 277 16.66 15.74 15.17
CA ARG A 277 15.92 15.87 13.92
C ARG A 277 14.41 16.04 14.15
N GLY A 278 13.98 16.14 15.41
CA GLY A 278 12.58 16.31 15.80
C GLY A 278 11.72 15.07 15.56
N LEU A 279 12.32 13.87 15.56
CA LEU A 279 11.63 12.58 15.40
C LEU A 279 11.40 11.95 16.76
N MET A 280 10.30 11.23 16.94
CA MET A 280 10.02 10.52 18.18
C MET A 280 11.03 9.40 18.41
N GLU A 281 11.46 9.27 19.66
CA GLU A 281 12.31 8.19 20.11
C GLU A 281 11.45 7.01 20.58
N VAL A 282 11.76 5.83 20.05
CA VAL A 282 11.12 4.56 20.40
C VAL A 282 12.17 3.67 21.04
N VAL A 283 11.79 2.96 22.10
CA VAL A 283 12.57 1.85 22.65
C VAL A 283 11.83 0.56 22.48
N ASP A 284 12.59 -0.53 22.30
CA ASP A 284 12.08 -1.86 22.55
C ASP A 284 11.99 -2.07 24.07
N PRO A 285 10.79 -2.11 24.64
CA PRO A 285 10.60 -2.19 26.08
C PRO A 285 10.93 -3.57 26.64
N THR A 286 11.13 -4.59 25.79
CA THR A 286 11.61 -5.91 26.21
C THR A 286 13.11 -5.91 26.50
N THR A 287 13.85 -4.94 25.94
CA THR A 287 15.29 -4.74 26.17
C THR A 287 15.58 -3.53 27.08
N ALA A 288 14.62 -2.62 27.27
CA ALA A 288 14.73 -1.47 28.16
C ALA A 288 14.32 -1.80 29.62
N SER A 289 15.04 -1.25 30.61
CA SER A 289 14.63 -1.32 32.02
C SER A 289 13.31 -0.54 32.21
N ALA A 290 12.30 -1.17 32.83
CA ALA A 290 10.89 -0.74 32.97
C ALA A 290 10.62 0.66 33.60
N THR A 291 11.65 1.45 33.91
CA THR A 291 11.55 2.73 34.62
C THR A 291 11.46 3.98 33.72
N THR A 292 11.41 3.84 32.39
CA THR A 292 11.52 4.97 31.44
C THR A 292 10.37 5.06 30.42
N LEU A 293 9.14 4.62 30.70
CA LEU A 293 8.06 4.58 29.70
C LEU A 293 6.91 5.58 30.00
N ALA A 294 6.41 6.25 28.96
CA ALA A 294 5.51 7.43 29.04
C ALA A 294 4.02 7.09 29.15
N ASP A 295 3.66 5.89 28.71
CA ASP A 295 2.27 5.51 28.44
C ASP A 295 1.81 4.44 29.44
N SER A 296 0.68 4.68 30.12
CA SER A 296 0.02 3.76 31.04
C SER A 296 -0.87 2.75 30.30
N ASN A 297 -1.06 2.92 28.98
CA ASN A 297 -1.57 1.87 28.09
C ASN A 297 -0.45 0.94 27.63
N PHE A 298 0.82 1.25 27.92
CA PHE A 298 1.85 0.23 28.00
C PHE A 298 1.55 -0.66 29.21
N THR A 299 0.70 -1.65 29.01
CA THR A 299 0.87 -2.89 29.73
C THR A 299 2.04 -3.57 29.06
N ALA A 300 3.12 -3.88 29.79
CA ALA A 300 4.18 -4.74 29.28
C ALA A 300 3.53 -5.95 28.58
N GLY A 301 3.70 -6.03 27.26
CA GLY A 301 3.11 -7.07 26.43
C GLY A 301 1.76 -6.79 25.75
N LYS A 302 1.25 -5.55 25.62
CA LYS A 302 -0.08 -5.30 24.98
C LYS A 302 -0.27 -4.07 24.07
N SER A 303 0.73 -3.19 23.87
CA SER A 303 0.59 -2.01 23.00
C SER A 303 1.43 -2.21 21.75
N THR A 304 0.78 -2.32 20.58
CA THR A 304 1.45 -2.49 19.28
C THR A 304 1.57 -1.15 18.58
N GLY A 305 2.30 -1.10 17.46
CA GLY A 305 2.38 0.11 16.62
C GLY A 305 1.00 0.64 16.22
N THR A 306 0.06 -0.25 15.91
CA THR A 306 -1.25 0.12 15.33
C THR A 306 -2.34 0.44 16.35
N SER A 307 -2.11 0.28 17.65
CA SER A 307 -3.14 0.50 18.68
C SER A 307 -3.35 1.97 19.07
N SER A 308 -2.49 2.87 18.60
CA SER A 308 -2.50 4.31 18.91
C SER A 308 -1.86 5.09 17.76
N ILE A 309 -2.38 6.29 17.48
CA ILE A 309 -1.76 7.20 16.49
C ILE A 309 -0.33 7.58 16.89
N LEU A 310 -0.07 7.80 18.19
CA LEU A 310 1.25 8.19 18.67
C LEU A 310 2.25 7.04 18.52
N ASN A 311 1.83 5.80 18.76
CA ASN A 311 2.70 4.64 18.57
C ASN A 311 3.06 4.42 17.11
N VAL A 312 2.08 4.53 16.20
CA VAL A 312 2.32 4.31 14.78
C VAL A 312 3.15 5.43 14.17
N GLU A 313 2.98 6.68 14.63
CA GLU A 313 3.85 7.79 14.23
C GLU A 313 5.29 7.56 14.73
N ALA A 314 5.47 7.04 15.94
CA ALA A 314 6.80 6.72 16.46
C ALA A 314 7.47 5.59 15.67
N TYR A 315 6.68 4.58 15.34
CA TYR A 315 7.07 3.48 14.47
C TYR A 315 7.46 3.98 13.07
N ASP A 316 6.64 4.84 12.46
CA ASP A 316 6.94 5.44 11.16
C ASP A 316 8.21 6.32 11.23
N ASP A 317 8.45 7.00 12.35
CA ASP A 317 9.66 7.82 12.56
C ASP A 317 10.96 7.01 12.55
N LEU A 318 10.93 5.71 12.85
CA LEU A 318 12.08 4.82 12.64
C LEU A 318 12.48 4.77 11.17
N LYS A 319 11.49 4.64 10.28
CA LYS A 319 11.68 4.56 8.82
C LYS A 319 12.00 5.93 8.23
N VAL A 320 11.41 6.99 8.78
CA VAL A 320 11.80 8.37 8.45
C VAL A 320 13.29 8.59 8.76
N ARG A 321 13.78 8.09 9.91
CA ARG A 321 15.20 8.17 10.26
C ARG A 321 16.08 7.41 9.27
N ALA A 322 15.67 6.22 8.84
CA ALA A 322 16.36 5.44 7.81
C ALA A 322 16.53 6.24 6.51
N ILE A 323 15.43 6.78 5.96
CA ILE A 323 15.48 7.58 4.73
C ILE A 323 16.37 8.82 4.88
N LEU A 324 16.33 9.51 6.03
CA LEU A 324 17.22 10.66 6.27
C LEU A 324 18.70 10.24 6.32
N ASN A 325 19.02 9.08 6.88
CA ASN A 325 20.38 8.55 6.88
C ASN A 325 20.84 8.16 5.46
N GLU A 326 19.95 7.55 4.68
CA GLU A 326 20.22 7.20 3.27
C GLU A 326 20.49 8.44 2.41
N ILE A 327 19.73 9.53 2.62
CA ILE A 327 19.97 10.83 1.98
C ILE A 327 21.34 11.40 2.37
N ASP A 328 21.81 11.16 3.61
CA ASP A 328 23.13 11.55 4.10
C ASP A 328 24.29 10.69 3.54
N GLY A 329 24.02 9.72 2.66
CA GLY A 329 25.02 8.80 2.13
C GLY A 329 25.46 7.75 3.16
N LYS A 330 24.49 7.19 3.87
CA LYS A 330 24.69 6.13 4.86
C LYS A 330 23.69 5.01 4.68
N ASP A 331 23.92 3.90 5.38
CA ASP A 331 22.87 2.88 5.56
C ASP A 331 21.73 3.40 6.44
N HIS A 332 20.63 2.66 6.50
CA HIS A 332 19.45 2.98 7.31
C HIS A 332 19.77 3.23 8.79
N THR A 333 20.82 2.58 9.33
CA THR A 333 21.27 2.75 10.72
C THR A 333 21.98 4.09 10.93
N GLY A 334 22.50 4.70 9.87
CA GLY A 334 23.32 5.91 9.92
C GLY A 334 24.75 5.67 10.42
N THR A 335 25.19 4.41 10.43
CA THR A 335 26.50 4.01 10.97
C THR A 335 27.50 3.63 9.89
N THR A 336 27.04 3.08 8.77
CA THR A 336 27.89 2.72 7.63
C THR A 336 27.77 3.77 6.54
N THR A 337 28.88 4.19 5.94
CA THR A 337 28.85 5.05 4.74
C THR A 337 28.54 4.20 3.52
N GLU A 338 27.49 4.55 2.80
CA GLU A 338 27.01 3.87 1.61
C GLU A 338 26.65 4.89 0.51
N PRO A 339 26.53 4.48 -0.76
CA PRO A 339 26.01 5.36 -1.79
C PRO A 339 24.59 5.82 -1.47
N VAL A 340 24.26 7.09 -1.76
CA VAL A 340 22.85 7.54 -1.73
C VAL A 340 22.05 6.69 -2.72
N PRO A 341 20.97 6.02 -2.30
CA PRO A 341 20.29 5.07 -3.19
C PRO A 341 19.68 5.75 -4.41
N SER A 342 19.75 5.12 -5.58
CA SER A 342 19.05 5.59 -6.78
C SER A 342 17.54 5.33 -6.70
N ILE A 343 17.14 4.32 -5.93
CA ILE A 343 15.76 4.09 -5.51
C ILE A 343 15.79 3.88 -4.00
N PHE A 344 15.15 4.76 -3.25
CA PHE A 344 14.85 4.52 -1.84
C PHE A 344 13.36 4.70 -1.64
N ALA A 345 12.74 3.68 -1.06
CA ALA A 345 11.30 3.63 -0.93
C ALA A 345 10.91 3.28 0.50
N MET A 346 9.86 3.94 0.99
CA MET A 346 9.29 3.60 2.28
C MET A 346 7.77 3.67 2.28
N ASN A 347 7.19 3.06 3.29
CA ASN A 347 5.76 3.10 3.51
C ASN A 347 5.39 3.67 4.89
N PHE A 348 4.42 4.59 4.96
CA PHE A 348 3.83 5.08 6.20
C PHE A 348 2.58 4.29 6.59
N GLN A 349 2.32 4.16 7.89
CA GLN A 349 1.18 3.45 8.48
C GLN A 349 0.18 4.39 9.16
N ALA A 350 0.60 5.60 9.55
CA ALA A 350 -0.18 6.50 10.38
C ALA A 350 -1.56 6.88 9.81
N VAL A 351 -1.67 7.06 8.48
CA VAL A 351 -2.96 7.38 7.83
C VAL A 351 -3.95 6.23 7.97
N SER A 352 -3.55 4.99 7.65
CA SER A 352 -4.39 3.81 7.85
C SER A 352 -4.86 3.66 9.30
N VAL A 353 -3.97 3.86 10.28
CA VAL A 353 -4.39 3.83 11.70
C VAL A 353 -5.38 4.97 12.02
N GLY A 354 -5.12 6.18 11.49
CA GLY A 354 -5.99 7.34 11.61
C GLY A 354 -7.37 7.14 10.94
N GLU A 355 -7.47 6.27 9.95
CA GLU A 355 -8.73 5.85 9.32
C GLU A 355 -9.45 4.75 10.12
N LYS A 356 -8.71 3.75 10.60
CA LYS A 356 -9.29 2.56 11.23
C LYS A 356 -9.78 2.81 12.66
N LEU A 357 -9.02 3.50 13.52
CA LEU A 357 -9.31 3.49 14.96
C LEU A 357 -10.67 4.09 15.31
N THR A 358 -11.53 3.37 16.04
CA THR A 358 -12.83 3.90 16.49
C THR A 358 -12.67 5.06 17.47
N LYS A 359 -11.63 4.96 18.29
CA LYS A 359 -11.27 5.95 19.30
C LYS A 359 -9.80 5.77 19.64
N GLU A 360 -9.06 6.87 19.63
CA GLU A 360 -7.71 6.91 20.17
C GLU A 360 -7.74 6.60 21.69
N PRO A 361 -6.86 5.71 22.19
CA PRO A 361 -6.69 5.50 23.62
C PRO A 361 -6.50 6.82 24.36
N ALA A 362 -7.11 6.95 25.55
CA ALA A 362 -6.90 8.16 26.34
C ALA A 362 -5.41 8.26 26.72
N PRO A 363 -4.76 9.42 26.50
CA PRO A 363 -3.40 9.61 26.94
C PRO A 363 -3.36 9.53 28.48
N VAL A 364 -2.24 9.07 29.03
CA VAL A 364 -2.01 9.15 30.48
C VAL A 364 -2.14 10.59 30.93
N ALA A 365 -2.63 10.82 32.15
CA ALA A 365 -2.56 12.14 32.75
C ALA A 365 -1.09 12.61 32.79
N GLY A 366 -0.77 13.63 31.99
CA GLY A 366 0.59 14.13 31.85
C GLY A 366 1.44 13.40 30.81
N ALA A 367 0.88 12.55 29.94
CA ALA A 367 1.61 12.03 28.79
C ALA A 367 1.81 13.13 27.75
N ALA A 368 3.04 13.17 27.26
CA ALA A 368 3.39 13.41 25.88
C ALA A 368 2.27 13.40 24.84
N THR A 369 2.17 14.51 24.13
CA THR A 369 1.60 14.57 22.79
C THR A 369 2.69 15.03 21.83
N ASP A 370 2.58 14.66 20.56
CA ASP A 370 3.34 15.33 19.53
C ASP A 370 2.67 16.70 19.18
N ALA A 371 3.20 17.42 18.19
CA ALA A 371 2.63 18.70 17.78
C ALA A 371 1.30 18.56 17.01
N PHE A 372 0.95 17.34 16.59
CA PHE A 372 -0.20 17.06 15.73
C PHE A 372 -1.37 16.45 16.52
N TYR A 373 -1.15 16.03 17.78
CA TYR A 373 -2.11 15.42 18.68
C TYR A 373 -2.57 16.37 19.81
N SER A 374 -3.87 16.32 20.16
CA SER A 374 -4.44 17.10 21.27
C SER A 374 -5.04 16.18 22.32
N ALA A 375 -4.39 16.09 23.49
CA ALA A 375 -4.84 15.27 24.63
C ALA A 375 -6.18 15.69 25.25
N THR A 376 -6.76 16.81 24.82
CA THR A 376 -7.94 17.41 25.48
C THR A 376 -9.28 16.94 24.89
N THR A 377 -9.28 16.24 23.75
CA THR A 377 -10.52 15.77 23.09
C THR A 377 -10.34 14.32 22.61
N PRO A 378 -11.26 13.39 22.91
CA PRO A 378 -11.24 12.05 22.31
C PRO A 378 -11.26 12.16 20.78
N MET A 379 -10.19 11.68 20.14
CA MET A 379 -10.07 11.70 18.69
C MET A 379 -10.60 10.37 18.15
N THR A 380 -11.59 10.45 17.26
CA THR A 380 -12.09 9.27 16.52
C THR A 380 -11.43 9.23 15.15
N GLY A 381 -11.14 8.03 14.67
CA GLY A 381 -10.65 7.80 13.32
C GLY A 381 -11.72 7.84 12.24
N GLY A 382 -11.24 7.73 11.01
CA GLY A 382 -12.05 7.74 9.80
C GLY A 382 -12.56 9.14 9.45
N TYR A 383 -13.66 9.16 8.71
CA TYR A 383 -14.22 10.37 8.13
C TYR A 383 -15.41 10.91 8.92
N THR A 384 -15.68 12.20 8.70
CA THR A 384 -16.87 12.88 9.20
C THR A 384 -17.89 13.06 8.08
N GLY A 385 -19.16 12.80 8.38
CA GLY A 385 -20.25 12.95 7.43
C GLY A 385 -20.19 11.98 6.24
N ALA A 386 -20.87 12.35 5.15
CA ALA A 386 -20.98 11.53 3.94
C ALA A 386 -20.07 12.01 2.78
N ASN A 387 -19.34 13.10 2.98
CA ASN A 387 -18.55 13.78 1.95
C ASN A 387 -17.05 13.46 2.01
N GLY A 388 -16.63 12.50 2.84
CA GLY A 388 -15.23 12.12 2.98
C GLY A 388 -14.34 13.22 3.59
N THR A 389 -14.89 14.07 4.47
CA THR A 389 -14.07 15.04 5.21
C THR A 389 -13.26 14.29 6.27
N PRO A 390 -11.92 14.36 6.26
CA PRO A 390 -11.10 13.71 7.29
C PRO A 390 -11.54 14.05 8.71
N GLY A 391 -11.69 13.03 9.55
CA GLY A 391 -11.95 13.21 10.98
C GLY A 391 -10.72 13.72 11.72
N PRO A 392 -10.84 13.98 13.05
CA PRO A 392 -9.74 14.53 13.83
C PRO A 392 -8.46 13.68 13.79
N LEU A 393 -8.58 12.35 13.95
CA LEU A 393 -7.41 11.46 13.97
C LEU A 393 -6.75 11.36 12.58
N LEU A 394 -7.54 11.22 11.52
CA LEU A 394 -7.03 11.24 10.15
C LEU A 394 -6.39 12.58 9.79
N SER A 395 -6.97 13.71 10.21
CA SER A 395 -6.39 15.04 9.98
C SER A 395 -5.03 15.23 10.69
N SER A 396 -4.89 14.63 11.87
CA SER A 396 -3.63 14.58 12.62
C SER A 396 -2.58 13.77 11.86
N ALA A 397 -2.94 12.55 11.43
CA ALA A 397 -2.07 11.69 10.62
C ALA A 397 -1.62 12.38 9.33
N LEU A 398 -2.52 13.04 8.60
CA LEU A 398 -2.17 13.78 7.38
C LEU A 398 -1.17 14.92 7.65
N SER A 399 -1.29 15.58 8.81
CA SER A 399 -0.35 16.65 9.22
C SER A 399 1.01 16.10 9.62
N TYR A 400 1.04 14.93 10.27
CA TYR A 400 2.26 14.20 10.54
C TYR A 400 2.98 13.82 9.23
N ILE A 401 2.27 13.23 8.27
CA ILE A 401 2.83 12.85 6.95
C ILE A 401 3.40 14.07 6.23
N ASP A 402 2.65 15.17 6.15
CA ASP A 402 3.12 16.41 5.52
C ASP A 402 4.43 16.91 6.14
N ASN A 403 4.52 16.87 7.47
CA ASN A 403 5.70 17.31 8.19
C ASN A 403 6.93 16.42 7.89
N ARG A 404 6.75 15.10 7.84
CA ARG A 404 7.85 14.15 7.55
C ARG A 404 8.30 14.21 6.10
N LEU A 405 7.38 14.39 5.16
CA LEU A 405 7.73 14.74 3.77
C LEU A 405 8.56 16.04 3.72
N GLY A 406 8.23 17.02 4.56
CA GLY A 406 8.99 18.26 4.69
C GLY A 406 10.44 18.04 5.13
N LYS A 407 10.67 17.07 6.03
CA LYS A 407 12.02 16.68 6.46
C LYS A 407 12.82 16.04 5.33
N PHE A 408 12.23 15.12 4.57
CA PHE A 408 12.89 14.54 3.40
C PHE A 408 13.26 15.61 2.36
N TYR A 409 12.33 16.51 2.07
CA TYR A 409 12.57 17.61 1.14
C TYR A 409 13.72 18.51 1.61
N ALA A 410 13.74 18.87 2.89
CA ALA A 410 14.78 19.72 3.48
C ALA A 410 16.15 19.02 3.47
N GLU A 411 16.21 17.73 3.77
CA GLU A 411 17.46 16.96 3.76
C GLU A 411 17.98 16.75 2.32
N LEU A 412 17.11 16.47 1.36
CA LEU A 412 17.49 16.45 -0.05
C LEU A 412 18.05 17.81 -0.49
N GLN A 413 17.53 18.90 0.04
CA GLN A 413 18.03 20.24 -0.25
C GLN A 413 19.38 20.52 0.41
N SER A 414 19.58 20.14 1.67
CA SER A 414 20.85 20.33 2.41
C SER A 414 22.00 19.54 1.77
N GLN A 415 21.72 18.32 1.32
CA GLN A 415 22.70 17.45 0.64
C GLN A 415 22.89 17.80 -0.85
N GLY A 416 22.15 18.78 -1.38
CA GLY A 416 22.24 19.19 -2.79
C GLY A 416 21.64 18.18 -3.79
N LEU A 417 20.86 17.21 -3.32
CA LEU A 417 20.27 16.12 -4.10
C LEU A 417 18.89 16.45 -4.65
N LEU A 418 18.24 17.51 -4.14
CA LEU A 418 16.87 17.85 -4.50
C LEU A 418 16.65 18.03 -6.02
N SER A 419 17.61 18.64 -6.72
CA SER A 419 17.50 18.90 -8.16
C SER A 419 17.59 17.66 -9.04
N SER A 420 18.12 16.56 -8.49
CA SER A 420 18.32 15.27 -9.17
C SER A 420 17.40 14.16 -8.64
N THR A 421 16.45 14.51 -7.77
CA THR A 421 15.54 13.56 -7.13
C THR A 421 14.11 13.75 -7.62
N THR A 422 13.45 12.67 -7.99
CA THR A 422 11.99 12.62 -8.15
C THR A 422 11.37 12.10 -6.85
N ILE A 423 10.34 12.77 -6.33
CA ILE A 423 9.56 12.34 -5.18
C ILE A 423 8.20 11.87 -5.68
N ILE A 424 7.84 10.62 -5.39
CA ILE A 424 6.53 10.03 -5.69
C ILE A 424 5.81 9.80 -4.37
N VAL A 425 4.64 10.39 -4.19
CA VAL A 425 3.76 10.13 -3.03
C VAL A 425 2.51 9.43 -3.52
N THR A 426 2.24 8.24 -2.99
CA THR A 426 1.09 7.42 -3.36
C THR A 426 0.65 6.53 -2.20
N ALA A 427 -0.21 5.53 -2.46
CA ALA A 427 -0.58 4.51 -1.49
C ALA A 427 -0.70 3.16 -2.19
N LYS A 428 -0.36 2.09 -1.47
CA LYS A 428 -0.57 0.72 -1.94
C LYS A 428 -2.05 0.30 -1.92
N HIS A 429 -2.85 0.88 -1.03
CA HIS A 429 -4.32 0.72 -0.98
C HIS A 429 -5.00 1.97 -0.39
N GLY A 430 -6.29 2.14 -0.68
CA GLY A 430 -7.21 2.98 0.08
C GLY A 430 -7.86 2.19 1.22
N GLN A 431 -8.97 2.68 1.75
CA GLN A 431 -9.72 2.08 2.86
C GLN A 431 -11.23 2.35 2.76
N SER A 432 -12.06 1.35 3.08
CA SER A 432 -13.51 1.47 3.05
C SER A 432 -14.12 1.47 4.46
N PRO A 433 -15.22 2.19 4.71
CA PRO A 433 -15.83 3.22 3.86
C PRO A 433 -15.30 4.64 4.14
N ILE A 434 -15.26 5.46 3.08
CA ILE A 434 -15.14 6.91 3.22
C ILE A 434 -16.45 7.51 3.76
N ASN A 435 -17.60 7.05 3.26
CA ASN A 435 -18.89 7.46 3.81
C ASN A 435 -19.22 6.62 5.05
N ILE A 436 -18.90 7.17 6.22
CA ILE A 436 -19.03 6.48 7.51
C ILE A 436 -20.46 6.05 7.85
N ASN A 437 -21.49 6.65 7.23
CA ASN A 437 -22.89 6.26 7.42
C ASN A 437 -23.28 4.99 6.65
N THR A 438 -22.40 4.49 5.77
CA THR A 438 -22.57 3.21 5.07
C THR A 438 -21.94 2.05 5.84
N LEU A 439 -21.12 2.32 6.85
CA LEU A 439 -20.38 1.32 7.62
C LEU A 439 -21.31 0.26 8.21
N ARG A 440 -21.15 -0.96 7.72
CA ARG A 440 -21.91 -2.14 8.11
C ARG A 440 -20.95 -3.28 8.40
N MET A 441 -20.81 -3.63 9.67
CA MET A 441 -19.88 -4.65 10.14
C MET A 441 -20.61 -5.89 10.62
N MET A 442 -19.89 -6.99 10.83
CA MET A 442 -20.42 -8.16 11.51
C MET A 442 -20.87 -7.83 12.94
N ALA A 443 -21.68 -8.69 13.55
CA ALA A 443 -22.06 -8.56 14.96
C ALA A 443 -20.80 -8.43 15.86
N GLY A 444 -20.81 -7.46 16.77
CA GLY A 444 -19.65 -7.07 17.59
C GLY A 444 -18.86 -5.87 17.03
N GLY A 445 -18.98 -5.59 15.74
CA GLY A 445 -18.36 -4.46 15.06
C GLY A 445 -19.10 -3.13 15.25
N THR A 446 -18.50 -2.04 14.75
CA THR A 446 -19.00 -0.66 14.93
C THR A 446 -19.95 -0.18 13.85
N THR A 447 -20.96 -1.00 13.52
CA THR A 447 -21.97 -0.64 12.51
C THR A 447 -22.62 0.72 12.78
N LYS A 448 -22.57 1.62 11.79
CA LYS A 448 -23.26 2.93 11.81
C LYS A 448 -24.40 3.01 10.79
N SER A 449 -24.43 2.09 9.82
CA SER A 449 -25.48 2.00 8.81
C SER A 449 -26.86 1.76 9.42
N PRO A 450 -27.92 2.45 8.93
CA PRO A 450 -29.30 2.23 9.38
C PRO A 450 -29.85 0.85 8.99
N VAL A 451 -29.18 0.12 8.09
CA VAL A 451 -29.56 -1.25 7.70
C VAL A 451 -29.29 -2.25 8.84
N GLY A 452 -28.46 -1.89 9.84
CA GLY A 452 -28.03 -2.78 10.91
C GLY A 452 -26.87 -3.70 10.50
N PRO A 453 -26.31 -4.49 11.42
CA PRO A 453 -25.09 -5.27 11.16
C PRO A 453 -25.27 -6.34 10.08
N VAL A 454 -24.16 -6.87 9.57
CA VAL A 454 -24.13 -8.09 8.76
C VAL A 454 -24.30 -9.28 9.69
N THR A 455 -25.22 -10.18 9.33
CA THR A 455 -25.60 -11.32 10.16
C THR A 455 -24.70 -12.53 9.97
N GLN A 456 -24.17 -12.71 8.77
CA GLN A 456 -23.31 -13.83 8.38
C GLN A 456 -22.37 -13.36 7.28
N SER A 457 -21.12 -13.83 7.25
CA SER A 457 -20.20 -13.57 6.14
C SER A 457 -20.26 -14.71 5.10
N PRO A 458 -19.87 -14.48 3.83
CA PRO A 458 -19.88 -15.51 2.79
C PRO A 458 -19.09 -16.77 3.17
N PHE A 459 -17.90 -16.61 3.75
CA PHE A 459 -17.12 -17.75 4.24
C PHE A 459 -17.84 -18.46 5.37
N GLY A 460 -18.39 -17.72 6.34
CA GLY A 460 -19.09 -18.35 7.46
C GLY A 460 -20.42 -19.01 7.05
N ASP A 461 -21.07 -18.57 5.96
CA ASP A 461 -22.28 -19.20 5.41
C ASP A 461 -21.98 -20.56 4.76
N LEU A 462 -20.84 -20.68 4.09
CA LEU A 462 -20.39 -21.94 3.49
C LEU A 462 -19.66 -22.85 4.49
N GLY A 463 -18.85 -22.26 5.36
CA GLY A 463 -18.01 -22.91 6.35
C GLY A 463 -16.89 -23.80 5.77
N HIS A 464 -16.08 -24.35 6.67
CA HIS A 464 -14.94 -25.22 6.31
C HIS A 464 -15.31 -26.53 5.61
N THR A 465 -16.59 -26.91 5.61
CA THR A 465 -17.07 -28.07 4.85
C THR A 465 -17.01 -27.84 3.34
N TYR A 466 -17.13 -26.59 2.90
CA TYR A 466 -17.06 -26.20 1.49
C TYR A 466 -15.78 -25.45 1.14
N VAL A 467 -15.26 -24.65 2.08
CA VAL A 467 -14.14 -23.75 1.84
C VAL A 467 -12.88 -24.30 2.52
N ALA A 468 -11.82 -24.49 1.74
CA ALA A 468 -10.49 -24.87 2.24
C ALA A 468 -9.78 -23.67 2.88
N HIS A 469 -9.93 -22.49 2.30
CA HIS A 469 -9.41 -21.24 2.84
C HIS A 469 -10.28 -20.06 2.41
N GLY A 470 -10.51 -19.13 3.34
CA GLY A 470 -11.29 -17.92 3.12
C GLY A 470 -10.57 -16.73 3.74
N ILE A 471 -10.51 -15.63 2.99
CA ILE A 471 -10.03 -14.33 3.49
C ILE A 471 -11.21 -13.40 3.46
N GLU A 472 -11.46 -12.70 4.56
CA GLU A 472 -12.56 -11.76 4.68
C GLU A 472 -12.09 -10.47 5.32
N ASP A 473 -12.30 -9.33 4.66
CA ASP A 473 -12.22 -7.96 5.19
C ASP A 473 -13.30 -7.14 4.48
N ASP A 474 -12.94 -6.23 3.56
CA ASP A 474 -13.86 -5.48 2.69
C ASP A 474 -14.32 -6.28 1.46
N ILE A 475 -13.89 -7.54 1.39
CA ILE A 475 -14.20 -8.52 0.37
C ILE A 475 -14.07 -9.93 0.96
N SER A 476 -14.66 -10.94 0.31
CA SER A 476 -14.48 -12.34 0.68
C SER A 476 -13.87 -13.13 -0.49
N LEU A 477 -12.64 -13.62 -0.32
CA LEU A 477 -11.94 -14.49 -1.27
C LEU A 477 -12.03 -15.92 -0.74
N MET A 478 -12.50 -16.86 -1.55
CA MET A 478 -12.73 -18.24 -1.12
C MET A 478 -12.09 -19.26 -2.06
N TRP A 479 -11.27 -20.13 -1.49
CA TRP A 479 -10.70 -21.32 -2.10
C TRP A 479 -11.48 -22.53 -1.59
N LEU A 480 -12.13 -23.26 -2.48
CA LEU A 480 -12.98 -24.39 -2.11
C LEU A 480 -12.17 -25.66 -1.82
N GLN A 481 -12.78 -26.56 -1.05
CA GLN A 481 -12.23 -27.89 -0.81
C GLN A 481 -12.00 -28.64 -2.14
N PRO A 482 -10.96 -29.48 -2.24
CA PRO A 482 -10.75 -30.31 -3.42
C PRO A 482 -12.00 -31.15 -3.76
N GLY A 483 -12.50 -31.01 -5.00
CA GLY A 483 -13.69 -31.70 -5.47
C GLY A 483 -15.03 -31.05 -5.08
N ALA A 484 -15.04 -29.93 -4.36
CA ALA A 484 -16.24 -29.16 -4.10
C ALA A 484 -16.87 -28.63 -5.39
N ASN A 485 -18.21 -28.56 -5.42
CA ASN A 485 -18.93 -28.01 -6.56
C ASN A 485 -19.09 -26.48 -6.41
N THR A 486 -18.34 -25.71 -7.19
CA THR A 486 -18.38 -24.24 -7.19
C THR A 486 -19.79 -23.69 -7.41
N MET A 487 -20.58 -24.30 -8.29
CA MET A 487 -21.95 -23.83 -8.56
C MET A 487 -22.90 -24.07 -7.38
N SER A 488 -22.72 -25.14 -6.61
CA SER A 488 -23.49 -25.36 -5.39
C SER A 488 -23.19 -24.31 -4.31
N ALA A 489 -21.91 -23.98 -4.12
CA ALA A 489 -21.49 -22.91 -3.21
C ALA A 489 -22.05 -21.55 -3.66
N VAL A 490 -21.93 -21.22 -4.95
CA VAL A 490 -22.49 -19.98 -5.51
C VAL A 490 -24.01 -19.92 -5.37
N LEU A 491 -24.74 -21.03 -5.56
CA LEU A 491 -26.19 -21.04 -5.40
C LEU A 491 -26.60 -20.76 -3.96
N LYS A 492 -25.89 -21.33 -2.98
CA LYS A 492 -26.08 -21.04 -1.55
C LYS A 492 -25.87 -19.55 -1.27
N LEU A 493 -24.71 -19.00 -1.62
CA LEU A 493 -24.41 -17.58 -1.45
C LEU A 493 -25.41 -16.67 -2.20
N THR A 494 -25.94 -17.11 -3.35
CA THR A 494 -26.96 -16.36 -4.09
C THR A 494 -28.29 -16.32 -3.34
N MET A 495 -28.68 -17.40 -2.67
CA MET A 495 -29.90 -17.44 -1.85
C MET A 495 -29.76 -16.56 -0.60
N ASP A 496 -28.56 -16.49 -0.03
CA ASP A 496 -28.27 -15.77 1.21
C ASP A 496 -27.62 -14.40 1.00
N ARG A 497 -27.48 -13.93 -0.24
CA ARG A 497 -26.81 -12.68 -0.61
C ARG A 497 -27.24 -11.44 0.19
N THR A 498 -28.50 -11.39 0.63
CA THR A 498 -29.01 -10.28 1.45
C THR A 498 -28.52 -10.37 2.90
N GLN A 499 -28.52 -11.58 3.45
CA GLN A 499 -27.98 -11.91 4.78
C GLN A 499 -26.48 -11.61 4.82
N ASP A 500 -25.78 -12.04 3.76
CA ASP A 500 -24.33 -11.97 3.65
C ASP A 500 -23.84 -10.63 3.06
N ALA A 501 -24.77 -9.73 2.76
CA ALA A 501 -24.52 -8.40 2.20
C ALA A 501 -23.69 -8.40 0.89
N ILE A 502 -23.85 -9.43 0.06
CA ILE A 502 -23.13 -9.62 -1.20
C ILE A 502 -23.76 -8.78 -2.32
N GLN A 503 -22.96 -7.90 -2.92
CA GLN A 503 -23.37 -7.12 -4.08
C GLN A 503 -23.12 -7.88 -5.38
N THR A 504 -21.88 -8.36 -5.58
CA THR A 504 -21.46 -9.11 -6.77
C THR A 504 -20.56 -10.29 -6.38
N MET A 505 -20.52 -11.28 -7.27
CA MET A 505 -19.62 -12.43 -7.14
C MET A 505 -18.92 -12.70 -8.46
N LEU A 506 -17.61 -12.98 -8.40
CA LEU A 506 -16.83 -13.53 -9.50
C LEU A 506 -16.58 -15.01 -9.25
N TYR A 507 -16.92 -15.85 -10.22
CA TYR A 507 -16.73 -17.29 -10.19
C TYR A 507 -16.82 -17.85 -11.61
N GLY A 508 -16.27 -19.06 -11.82
CA GLY A 508 -16.34 -19.73 -13.12
C GLY A 508 -15.83 -18.85 -14.27
N PRO A 509 -16.54 -18.75 -15.41
CA PRO A 509 -16.11 -17.90 -16.52
C PRO A 509 -15.98 -16.41 -16.18
N LEU A 510 -16.71 -15.90 -15.18
CA LEU A 510 -16.60 -14.50 -14.77
C LEU A 510 -15.26 -14.19 -14.09
N MET A 511 -14.66 -15.19 -13.43
CA MET A 511 -13.33 -15.06 -12.82
C MET A 511 -12.29 -14.70 -13.88
N GLN A 512 -12.36 -15.37 -15.04
CA GLN A 512 -11.36 -15.28 -16.11
C GLN A 512 -11.34 -13.94 -16.86
N PHE A 513 -12.29 -13.03 -16.60
CA PHE A 513 -12.24 -11.67 -17.16
C PHE A 513 -11.27 -10.75 -16.42
N SER A 514 -10.95 -11.06 -15.16
CA SER A 514 -10.14 -10.18 -14.31
C SER A 514 -9.05 -10.92 -13.53
N PHE A 515 -9.12 -12.25 -13.49
CA PHE A 515 -8.20 -13.10 -12.76
C PHE A 515 -7.87 -14.36 -13.55
N ASP A 516 -6.84 -15.10 -13.12
CA ASP A 516 -6.48 -16.37 -13.73
C ASP A 516 -7.56 -17.44 -13.51
N ASN A 517 -7.45 -18.55 -14.23
CA ASN A 517 -8.36 -19.67 -14.04
C ASN A 517 -7.94 -20.46 -12.77
N PRO A 518 -8.79 -20.56 -11.73
CA PRO A 518 -8.45 -21.29 -10.49
C PRO A 518 -8.22 -22.79 -10.70
N ALA A 519 -8.64 -23.34 -11.85
CA ALA A 519 -8.32 -24.73 -12.22
C ALA A 519 -6.86 -24.93 -12.68
N THR A 520 -6.16 -23.85 -13.05
CA THR A 520 -4.78 -23.91 -13.54
C THR A 520 -3.81 -23.08 -12.71
N ASP A 521 -4.28 -22.00 -12.09
CA ASP A 521 -3.51 -21.21 -11.14
C ASP A 521 -3.88 -21.63 -9.70
N PRO A 522 -2.93 -22.19 -8.92
CA PRO A 522 -3.23 -22.71 -7.59
C PRO A 522 -3.55 -21.62 -6.57
N ARG A 523 -3.28 -20.34 -6.87
CA ARG A 523 -3.45 -19.20 -5.97
C ARG A 523 -4.69 -18.37 -6.26
N THR A 524 -5.29 -18.49 -7.44
CA THR A 524 -6.56 -17.80 -7.70
C THR A 524 -7.70 -18.40 -6.84
N PRO A 525 -8.51 -17.56 -6.17
CA PRO A 525 -9.71 -18.01 -5.48
C PRO A 525 -10.71 -18.65 -6.45
N ASP A 526 -11.55 -19.57 -5.96
CA ASP A 526 -12.66 -20.12 -6.75
C ASP A 526 -13.85 -19.14 -6.84
N ILE A 527 -14.08 -18.39 -5.76
CA ILE A 527 -15.15 -17.41 -5.63
C ILE A 527 -14.56 -16.15 -4.98
N ILE A 528 -14.86 -15.00 -5.55
CA ILE A 528 -14.64 -13.69 -4.94
C ILE A 528 -16.00 -13.03 -4.77
N ALA A 529 -16.41 -12.76 -3.53
CA ALA A 529 -17.67 -12.10 -3.20
C ALA A 529 -17.39 -10.67 -2.72
N GLN A 530 -17.79 -9.69 -3.53
CA GLN A 530 -17.73 -8.27 -3.20
C GLN A 530 -19.02 -7.88 -2.47
N PRO A 531 -18.94 -7.40 -1.23
CA PRO A 531 -20.11 -6.90 -0.54
C PRO A 531 -20.56 -5.53 -1.06
N TYR A 532 -21.72 -5.06 -0.60
CA TYR A 532 -22.15 -3.68 -0.83
C TYR A 532 -21.13 -2.67 -0.26
N PRO A 533 -20.92 -1.50 -0.90
CA PRO A 533 -19.99 -0.49 -0.38
C PRO A 533 -20.25 -0.14 1.10
N GLY A 534 -19.17 -0.09 1.88
CA GLY A 534 -19.18 0.14 3.33
C GLY A 534 -19.48 -1.08 4.19
N VAL A 535 -19.63 -2.26 3.60
CA VAL A 535 -19.66 -3.51 4.35
C VAL A 535 -18.25 -4.01 4.61
N ILE A 536 -17.98 -4.36 5.86
CA ILE A 536 -16.73 -4.98 6.31
C ILE A 536 -17.09 -6.27 7.03
N TYR A 537 -16.46 -7.39 6.67
CA TYR A 537 -16.70 -8.69 7.29
C TYR A 537 -16.01 -8.88 8.65
N SER A 538 -15.69 -7.79 9.37
CA SER A 538 -15.06 -7.75 10.69
C SER A 538 -16.07 -7.64 11.84
N GLY A 539 -15.78 -8.31 12.97
CA GLY A 539 -16.50 -8.14 14.24
C GLY A 539 -15.83 -7.17 15.22
N SER A 540 -14.79 -6.43 14.81
CA SER A 540 -14.00 -5.58 15.71
C SER A 540 -14.75 -4.33 16.16
N GLY A 541 -14.92 -4.18 17.47
CA GLY A 541 -15.36 -2.92 18.08
C GLY A 541 -14.29 -1.81 18.10
N LYS A 542 -13.07 -2.10 17.63
CA LYS A 542 -11.91 -1.19 17.66
C LYS A 542 -11.67 -0.50 16.31
N LYS A 543 -12.37 -0.92 15.24
CA LYS A 543 -12.16 -0.40 13.88
C LYS A 543 -13.44 0.13 13.24
N VAL A 544 -13.31 1.15 12.38
CA VAL A 544 -14.39 1.75 11.56
C VAL A 544 -14.13 1.69 10.05
N ALA A 545 -12.98 1.17 9.64
CA ALA A 545 -12.59 1.01 8.25
C ALA A 545 -11.71 -0.24 8.10
N GLU A 546 -11.66 -0.82 6.92
CA GLU A 546 -10.72 -1.85 6.50
C GLU A 546 -10.26 -1.57 5.06
N HIS A 547 -9.51 -2.48 4.47
CA HIS A 547 -9.09 -2.43 3.06
C HIS A 547 -9.24 -3.82 2.45
N GLY A 548 -8.75 -3.98 1.21
CA GLY A 548 -8.73 -5.25 0.48
C GLY A 548 -9.80 -5.37 -0.60
N GLY A 549 -10.83 -4.52 -0.57
CA GLY A 549 -11.96 -4.61 -1.47
C GLY A 549 -11.70 -4.11 -2.89
N PHE A 550 -12.74 -4.14 -3.73
CA PHE A 550 -12.70 -3.65 -5.11
C PHE A 550 -13.36 -2.28 -5.30
N THR A 551 -13.90 -1.68 -4.24
CA THR A 551 -14.68 -0.45 -4.36
C THR A 551 -13.79 0.75 -4.70
N SER A 552 -14.39 1.88 -5.06
CA SER A 552 -13.64 3.11 -5.28
C SER A 552 -12.94 3.58 -4.00
N ASP A 553 -13.56 3.37 -2.84
CA ASP A 553 -12.98 3.72 -1.55
C ASP A 553 -11.73 2.86 -1.30
N ASP A 554 -11.79 1.56 -1.62
CA ASP A 554 -10.60 0.70 -1.55
C ASP A 554 -9.49 1.09 -2.52
N THR A 555 -9.85 1.53 -3.74
CA THR A 555 -8.90 1.55 -4.87
C THR A 555 -8.43 2.94 -5.29
N ASN A 556 -9.16 4.02 -5.04
CA ASN A 556 -8.79 5.37 -5.49
C ASN A 556 -7.80 6.04 -4.54
N VAL A 557 -6.52 5.79 -4.81
CA VAL A 557 -5.39 6.26 -4.00
C VAL A 557 -4.82 7.57 -4.51
N ALA A 558 -4.14 8.30 -3.63
CA ALA A 558 -3.34 9.46 -4.03
C ALA A 558 -2.23 9.05 -5.00
N LEU A 559 -1.89 9.94 -5.94
CA LEU A 559 -0.67 9.83 -6.75
C LEU A 559 -0.18 11.23 -7.15
N LEU A 560 0.97 11.61 -6.59
CA LEU A 560 1.68 12.85 -6.84
C LEU A 560 3.12 12.53 -7.24
N VAL A 561 3.57 13.03 -8.40
CA VAL A 561 4.95 12.91 -8.86
C VAL A 561 5.56 14.31 -9.00
N ALA A 562 6.61 14.60 -8.22
CA ALA A 562 7.24 15.92 -8.14
C ALA A 562 8.77 15.84 -8.27
N GLY A 563 9.42 16.93 -8.72
CA GLY A 563 10.89 17.03 -8.76
C GLY A 563 11.50 16.73 -10.14
N ALA A 564 12.66 16.06 -10.16
CA ALA A 564 13.39 15.73 -11.39
C ALA A 564 12.52 14.91 -12.37
N GLY A 565 12.74 15.07 -13.68
CA GLY A 565 11.97 14.34 -14.70
C GLY A 565 10.56 14.88 -14.98
N VAL A 566 9.97 15.70 -14.11
CA VAL A 566 8.59 16.21 -14.28
C VAL A 566 8.52 17.30 -15.36
N THR A 567 7.71 17.08 -16.40
CA THR A 567 7.59 18.02 -17.54
C THR A 567 6.45 19.02 -17.43
N ALA A 568 5.49 18.80 -16.52
CA ALA A 568 4.28 19.62 -16.37
C ALA A 568 3.98 19.96 -14.89
N PRO A 569 4.90 20.63 -14.17
CA PRO A 569 4.73 20.92 -12.75
C PRO A 569 3.50 21.82 -12.50
N GLY A 570 2.83 21.62 -11.36
CA GLY A 570 1.65 22.36 -10.96
C GLY A 570 0.37 21.95 -11.68
N THR A 571 0.33 20.76 -12.31
CA THR A 571 -0.83 20.29 -13.08
C THR A 571 -1.55 19.13 -12.40
N SER A 572 -2.83 19.00 -12.71
CA SER A 572 -3.65 17.83 -12.38
C SER A 572 -4.04 17.13 -13.67
N ASN A 573 -3.69 15.85 -13.79
CA ASN A 573 -3.94 15.03 -14.96
C ASN A 573 -5.07 14.02 -14.67
N PRO A 574 -6.30 14.26 -15.16
CA PRO A 574 -7.46 13.44 -14.84
C PRO A 574 -7.53 12.12 -15.62
N VAL A 575 -6.50 11.77 -16.40
CA VAL A 575 -6.46 10.46 -17.07
C VAL A 575 -6.47 9.36 -16.00
N GLN A 576 -7.28 8.32 -16.23
CA GLN A 576 -7.27 7.12 -15.40
C GLN A 576 -5.90 6.47 -15.50
N VAL A 577 -5.24 6.29 -14.35
CA VAL A 577 -3.94 5.62 -14.25
C VAL A 577 -4.00 4.55 -13.17
N HIS A 578 -3.04 3.63 -13.20
CA HIS A 578 -2.91 2.56 -12.21
C HIS A 578 -1.57 2.63 -11.49
N THR A 579 -1.52 2.18 -10.22
CA THR A 579 -0.26 2.11 -9.45
C THR A 579 0.77 1.20 -10.09
N THR A 580 0.36 0.23 -10.92
CA THR A 580 1.24 -0.58 -11.77
C THR A 580 2.09 0.26 -12.73
N GLN A 581 1.68 1.48 -13.06
CA GLN A 581 2.45 2.38 -13.92
C GLN A 581 3.60 3.07 -13.18
N VAL A 582 3.69 2.97 -11.84
CA VAL A 582 4.76 3.60 -11.04
C VAL A 582 6.10 2.94 -11.34
N ALA A 583 6.23 1.61 -11.19
CA ALA A 583 7.48 0.87 -11.44
C ALA A 583 8.13 1.17 -12.81
N PRO A 584 7.43 1.05 -13.96
CA PRO A 584 8.03 1.38 -15.25
C PRO A 584 8.38 2.87 -15.38
N THR A 585 7.66 3.76 -14.69
CA THR A 585 7.99 5.20 -14.67
C THR A 585 9.28 5.46 -13.90
N ILE A 586 9.49 4.80 -12.75
CA ILE A 586 10.73 4.89 -11.97
C ILE A 586 11.93 4.46 -12.82
N LEU A 587 11.83 3.32 -13.52
CA LEU A 587 12.91 2.86 -14.38
C LEU A 587 13.20 3.88 -15.49
N LYS A 588 12.17 4.43 -16.15
CA LYS A 588 12.34 5.45 -17.19
C LYS A 588 13.01 6.72 -16.66
N LEU A 589 12.62 7.19 -15.48
CA LEU A 589 13.20 8.37 -14.82
C LEU A 589 14.70 8.20 -14.57
N LEU A 590 15.13 6.99 -14.20
CA LEU A 590 16.54 6.63 -13.98
C LEU A 590 17.30 6.28 -15.28
N GLY A 591 16.66 6.41 -16.45
CA GLY A 591 17.25 6.05 -17.74
C GLY A 591 17.39 4.54 -17.97
N LEU A 592 16.73 3.72 -17.17
CA LEU A 592 16.64 2.27 -17.34
C LEU A 592 15.47 1.90 -18.26
N ASN A 593 15.53 0.70 -18.86
CA ASN A 593 14.49 0.22 -19.75
C ASN A 593 13.28 -0.30 -18.94
N PRO A 594 12.08 0.28 -19.07
CA PRO A 594 10.89 -0.23 -18.38
C PRO A 594 10.53 -1.68 -18.73
N GLN A 595 10.90 -2.12 -19.94
CA GLN A 595 10.71 -3.50 -20.39
C GLN A 595 11.68 -4.48 -19.73
N SER A 596 12.55 -4.05 -18.82
CA SER A 596 13.33 -4.97 -17.99
C SER A 596 12.51 -5.61 -16.87
N LEU A 597 11.30 -5.11 -16.59
CA LEU A 597 10.34 -5.72 -15.65
C LEU A 597 9.52 -6.79 -16.38
N THR A 598 9.54 -8.03 -15.90
CA THR A 598 8.84 -9.15 -16.53
C THR A 598 7.32 -8.99 -16.46
N ALA A 599 6.80 -8.40 -15.39
CA ALA A 599 5.38 -8.08 -15.29
C ALA A 599 4.95 -7.03 -16.33
N VAL A 600 5.75 -5.99 -16.53
CA VAL A 600 5.52 -4.97 -17.57
C VAL A 600 5.55 -5.58 -18.97
N GLN A 601 6.45 -6.52 -19.24
CA GLN A 601 6.47 -7.25 -20.52
C GLN A 601 5.20 -8.08 -20.72
N ALA A 602 4.74 -8.78 -19.68
CA ALA A 602 3.57 -9.64 -19.73
C ALA A 602 2.27 -8.85 -19.93
N GLN A 603 2.12 -7.72 -19.24
CA GLN A 603 0.90 -6.92 -19.24
C GLN A 603 0.88 -5.80 -20.28
N GLY A 604 2.03 -5.37 -20.77
CA GLY A 604 2.15 -4.17 -21.60
C GLY A 604 1.92 -2.88 -20.81
N THR A 605 2.16 -2.88 -19.48
CA THR A 605 1.99 -1.71 -18.61
C THR A 605 2.83 -0.53 -19.11
N GLN A 606 2.20 0.64 -19.24
CA GLN A 606 2.85 1.86 -19.74
C GLN A 606 3.36 2.72 -18.58
N THR A 607 4.30 3.63 -18.86
CA THR A 607 4.65 4.68 -17.91
C THR A 607 3.47 5.63 -17.66
N LEU A 608 3.53 6.37 -16.56
CA LEU A 608 2.55 7.41 -16.25
C LEU A 608 2.54 8.46 -17.37
N PRO A 609 1.37 8.98 -17.76
CA PRO A 609 1.30 10.03 -18.77
C PRO A 609 2.08 11.27 -18.32
N GLY A 610 3.03 11.72 -19.14
CA GLY A 610 3.93 12.83 -18.82
C GLY A 610 5.37 12.42 -18.52
N PHE A 611 5.69 11.13 -18.56
CA PHE A 611 7.04 10.60 -18.36
C PHE A 611 7.50 9.73 -19.51
#